data_AF-A0A3A8FTB5-F1
#
_entry.id   AF-A0A3A8FTB5-F1
#
_cell.length_a   1.000
_cell.length_b   1.000
_cell.length_c   1.000
_cell.angle_alpha   90.00
_cell.angle_beta   90.00
_cell.angle_gamma   90.00
#
_symmetry.space_group_name_H-M   'P 1'
#
loop_
_entity.id
_entity.type
_entity.pdbx_description
1 polymer ?
#
loop_
_entity_poly.entity_id
_entity_poly.type
_entity_poly.pdbx_seq_one_letter_code
_entity_poly.pdbx_strand_id
1 'polypeptide(L)'
;MGLSVQNIAVKVLKTDLEDNEVSFAIKADVTNIKKDDYDDEDVTVEIQGVDVDGFEILTVYLSGKVDFNTTKTLTDRTDYQDKDEFEQVVKWQFVDV
;
A
#
# COMPACT_ATOMS: atom_id res chain seq x y z
N MET A 1 11.30 -13.53 -7.27
CA MET A 1 11.05 -13.00 -5.91
C MET A 1 9.76 -13.56 -5.35
N GLY A 2 9.68 -13.83 -4.05
CA GLY A 2 8.42 -14.07 -3.36
C GLY A 2 8.14 -12.95 -2.39
N LEU A 3 6.96 -12.34 -2.47
CA LEU A 3 6.54 -11.32 -1.50
C LEU A 3 5.33 -11.83 -0.73
N SER A 4 5.36 -11.60 0.58
CA SER A 4 4.18 -11.79 1.43
C SER A 4 3.88 -10.45 2.08
N VAL A 5 2.68 -9.92 1.82
CA VAL A 5 2.23 -8.64 2.35
C VAL A 5 1.05 -8.88 3.29
N GLN A 6 1.16 -8.35 4.50
CA GLN A 6 0.15 -8.53 5.54
C GLN A 6 0.01 -7.26 6.39
N ASN A 7 -0.97 -7.24 7.30
CA ASN A 7 -1.22 -6.13 8.22
C ASN A 7 -1.33 -4.76 7.53
N ILE A 8 -1.96 -4.74 6.35
CA ILE A 8 -2.26 -3.49 5.63
C ILE A 8 -3.17 -2.65 6.51
N ALA A 9 -2.73 -1.44 6.85
CA ALA A 9 -3.47 -0.51 7.67
C ALA A 9 -3.34 0.90 7.13
N VAL A 10 -4.44 1.63 7.16
CA VAL A 10 -4.54 3.01 6.68
C VAL A 10 -4.96 3.92 7.83
N LYS A 11 -4.39 5.13 7.85
CA LYS A 11 -4.72 6.17 8.80
C LYS A 11 -4.88 7.50 8.07
N VAL A 12 -6.06 8.10 8.17
CA VAL A 12 -6.30 9.48 7.75
C VAL A 12 -5.48 10.43 8.62
N LEU A 13 -4.72 11.32 7.99
CA LEU A 13 -3.86 12.30 8.63
C LEU A 13 -4.53 13.67 8.68
N LYS A 14 -5.10 14.09 7.54
CA LYS A 14 -5.77 15.38 7.37
C LYS A 14 -6.94 15.19 6.40
N THR A 15 -8.02 15.92 6.63
CA THR A 15 -9.12 16.06 5.67
C THR A 15 -9.32 17.54 5.43
N ASP A 16 -9.40 17.93 4.17
CA ASP A 16 -9.72 19.28 3.73
C ASP A 16 -11.09 19.27 3.05
N LEU A 17 -12.08 19.86 3.73
CA LEU A 17 -13.47 19.81 3.27
C LEU A 17 -13.77 20.90 2.21
N GLU A 18 -12.93 21.93 2.10
CA GLU A 18 -13.12 22.99 1.13
C GLU A 18 -12.67 22.54 -0.26
N ASP A 19 -11.56 21.81 -0.34
CA ASP A 19 -10.97 21.32 -1.60
C ASP A 19 -11.34 19.85 -1.92
N ASN A 20 -12.14 19.18 -1.08
CA ASN A 20 -12.51 17.75 -1.20
C ASN A 20 -11.30 16.80 -1.16
N GLU A 21 -10.33 17.09 -0.30
CA GLU A 21 -9.06 16.36 -0.25
C GLU A 21 -8.88 15.60 1.06
N VAL A 22 -8.17 14.48 1.00
CA VAL A 22 -7.74 13.70 2.15
C VAL A 22 -6.26 13.34 2.02
N SER A 23 -5.52 13.52 3.11
CA SER A 23 -4.17 12.97 3.26
C SER A 23 -4.25 11.75 4.15
N PHE A 24 -3.62 10.65 3.75
CA PHE A 24 -3.55 9.43 4.55
C PHE A 24 -2.16 8.83 4.54
N ALA A 25 -1.87 8.04 5.57
CA ALA A 25 -0.71 7.16 5.62
C ALA A 25 -1.19 5.72 5.48
N ILE A 26 -0.46 4.93 4.71
CA ILE A 26 -0.65 3.48 4.63
C ILE A 26 0.62 2.79 5.10
N LYS A 27 0.44 1.65 5.75
CA LYS A 27 1.53 0.74 6.10
C LYS A 27 1.16 -0.68 5.75
N ALA A 28 2.18 -1.49 5.48
CA ALA A 28 2.04 -2.93 5.37
C ALA A 28 3.32 -3.61 5.86
N ASP A 29 3.17 -4.80 6.42
CA ASP A 29 4.29 -5.67 6.77
C ASP A 29 4.64 -6.50 5.54
N VAL A 30 5.85 -6.32 5.03
CA VAL A 30 6.33 -6.96 3.81
C VAL A 30 7.43 -7.94 4.18
N THR A 31 7.26 -9.19 3.78
CA THR A 31 8.28 -10.24 3.89
C THR A 31 8.87 -10.49 2.52
N ASN A 32 10.18 -10.27 2.40
CA ASN A 32 10.93 -10.61 1.18
C ASN A 32 11.39 -12.05 1.26
N ILE A 33 10.89 -12.93 0.39
CA ILE A 33 11.26 -14.34 0.34
C ILE A 33 12.20 -14.54 -0.85
N LYS A 34 13.44 -14.92 -0.56
CA LYS A 34 14.42 -15.26 -1.60
C LYS A 34 13.99 -16.56 -2.29
N LYS A 35 13.67 -16.48 -3.58
CA LYS A 35 13.38 -17.64 -4.42
C LYS A 35 14.56 -17.99 -5.31
N ASP A 36 15.28 -16.98 -5.82
CA ASP A 36 16.37 -17.13 -6.76
C ASP A 36 17.58 -16.25 -6.38
N ASP A 37 18.76 -16.56 -6.92
CA ASP A 37 19.98 -15.77 -6.69
C ASP A 37 20.02 -14.42 -7.42
N TYR A 38 19.05 -14.15 -8.29
CA TYR A 38 18.83 -12.87 -8.97
C TYR A 38 17.78 -11.99 -8.28
N ASP A 39 17.23 -12.43 -7.15
CA ASP A 39 16.33 -11.59 -6.36
C ASP A 39 17.09 -10.42 -5.74
N ASP A 40 16.38 -9.30 -5.54
CA ASP A 40 16.91 -8.09 -4.92
C ASP A 40 16.32 -7.90 -3.50
N GLU A 41 16.94 -7.05 -2.68
CA GLU A 41 16.41 -6.64 -1.39
C GLU A 41 15.57 -5.36 -1.49
N ASP A 42 15.68 -4.62 -2.59
CA ASP A 42 14.80 -3.51 -2.92
C ASP A 42 13.44 -4.03 -3.36
N VAL A 43 12.45 -3.84 -2.48
CA VAL A 43 11.08 -4.31 -2.68
C VAL A 43 10.18 -3.11 -2.96
N THR A 44 9.31 -3.25 -3.95
CA THR A 44 8.18 -2.36 -4.18
C THR A 44 6.91 -3.20 -4.19
N VAL A 45 5.95 -2.84 -3.35
CA VAL A 45 4.63 -3.50 -3.31
C VAL A 45 3.57 -2.51 -3.73
N GLU A 46 2.66 -2.98 -4.57
CA GLU A 46 1.48 -2.23 -4.99
C GLU A 46 0.31 -2.61 -4.08
N ILE A 47 -0.31 -1.61 -3.48
CA ILE A 47 -1.51 -1.76 -2.66
C ILE A 47 -2.64 -0.99 -3.32
N GLN A 48 -3.71 -1.72 -3.64
CA GLN A 48 -4.89 -1.17 -4.27
C GLN A 48 -6.03 -1.03 -3.25
N GLY A 49 -6.67 0.13 -3.26
CA GLY A 49 -7.95 0.38 -2.63
C GLY A 49 -9.08 0.02 -3.61
N VAL A 50 -9.91 -0.94 -3.23
CA VAL A 50 -11.04 -1.40 -4.04
C VAL A 50 -12.39 -1.00 -3.48
N ASP A 51 -13.35 -0.86 -4.37
CA ASP A 51 -14.75 -0.58 -4.04
C ASP A 51 -15.54 -1.85 -3.67
N VAL A 52 -16.85 -1.66 -3.44
CA VAL A 52 -17.78 -2.74 -3.09
C VAL A 52 -17.94 -3.79 -4.20
N ASP A 53 -17.73 -3.41 -5.45
CA ASP A 53 -17.79 -4.27 -6.64
C ASP A 53 -16.42 -4.93 -6.95
N GLY A 54 -15.37 -4.52 -6.24
CA GLY A 54 -14.00 -5.04 -6.36
C GLY A 54 -13.16 -4.32 -7.43
N PHE A 55 -13.60 -3.17 -7.93
CA PHE A 55 -12.82 -2.35 -8.86
C PHE A 55 -11.76 -1.55 -8.11
N GLU A 56 -10.58 -1.42 -8.72
CA GLU A 56 -9.52 -0.52 -8.25
C GLU A 56 -9.96 0.94 -8.41
N ILE A 57 -9.92 1.69 -7.32
CA ILE A 57 -10.16 3.14 -7.32
C ILE A 57 -8.89 3.89 -6.93
N LEU A 58 -8.08 3.33 -6.01
CA LEU A 58 -6.83 3.95 -5.57
C LEU A 58 -5.67 2.96 -5.65
N THR A 59 -4.49 3.46 -5.99
CA THR A 59 -3.26 2.66 -6.05
C THR A 59 -2.14 3.39 -5.33
N VAL A 60 -1.50 2.69 -4.40
CA VAL A 60 -0.39 3.21 -3.59
C VAL A 60 0.77 2.23 -3.65
N TYR A 61 1.98 2.77 -3.82
CA TYR A 61 3.20 1.97 -3.85
C TYR A 61 3.96 2.15 -2.54
N LEU A 62 4.31 1.04 -1.89
CA LEU A 62 5.27 1.05 -0.78
C LEU A 62 6.59 0.50 -1.29
N SER A 63 7.64 1.31 -1.23
CA SER A 63 8.97 0.90 -1.63
C SER A 63 9.96 0.96 -0.47
N GLY A 64 10.89 0.02 -0.42
CA GLY A 64 12.01 0.09 0.49
C GLY A 64 12.84 -1.19 0.51
N LYS A 65 14.01 -1.09 1.14
CA LYS A 65 14.89 -2.24 1.30
C LYS A 65 14.39 -3.17 2.41
N VAL A 66 14.15 -4.43 2.07
CA VAL A 66 13.73 -5.53 2.95
C VAL A 66 14.68 -6.71 2.75
N ASP A 67 15.49 -7.02 3.77
CA ASP A 67 16.46 -8.11 3.70
C ASP A 67 15.75 -9.47 3.49
N PHE A 68 16.43 -10.41 2.84
CA PHE A 68 15.84 -11.72 2.55
C PHE A 68 15.41 -12.50 3.80
N ASN A 69 14.25 -13.12 3.68
CA ASN A 69 13.55 -13.88 4.72
C ASN A 69 13.27 -13.08 5.99
N THR A 70 13.24 -11.76 5.89
CA THR A 70 12.85 -10.85 6.98
C THR A 70 11.53 -10.17 6.67
N THR A 71 10.84 -9.73 7.73
CA THR A 71 9.64 -8.91 7.64
C THR A 71 9.97 -7.50 8.07
N LYS A 72 9.59 -6.52 7.25
CA LYS A 72 9.73 -5.11 7.57
C LYS A 72 8.45 -4.37 7.27
N THR A 73 8.07 -3.46 8.16
CA THR A 73 6.95 -2.56 7.90
C THR A 73 7.40 -1.48 6.92
N LEU A 74 6.79 -1.46 5.75
CA LEU A 74 6.89 -0.33 4.82
C LEU A 74 5.72 0.62 5.08
N THR A 75 5.95 1.91 4.91
CA THR A 75 4.92 2.93 5.08
C THR A 75 5.13 4.02 4.06
N ASP A 76 4.03 4.56 3.56
CA ASP A 76 4.03 5.70 2.66
C ASP A 76 2.91 6.66 3.06
N ARG A 77 2.99 7.88 2.53
CA ARG A 77 2.04 8.96 2.79
C ARG A 77 1.59 9.52 1.47
N THR A 78 0.28 9.53 1.28
CA THR A 78 -0.35 10.12 0.13
C THR A 78 -1.11 11.35 0.59
N ASP A 79 -0.79 12.48 -0.02
CA ASP A 79 -1.43 13.77 0.23
C ASP A 79 -2.35 14.14 -0.93
N TYR A 80 -3.32 15.01 -0.65
CA TYR A 80 -4.21 15.60 -1.67
C TYR A 80 -4.99 14.57 -2.49
N GLN A 81 -5.45 13.48 -1.87
CA GLN A 81 -6.29 12.48 -2.54
C GLN A 81 -7.73 12.92 -2.55
N ASP A 82 -8.47 12.61 -3.61
CA ASP A 82 -9.90 12.92 -3.64
C ASP A 82 -10.61 12.16 -2.52
N LYS A 83 -11.34 12.91 -1.70
CA LYS A 83 -11.99 12.38 -0.51
C LYS A 83 -13.12 11.41 -0.89
N ASP A 84 -13.86 11.67 -1.96
CA ASP A 84 -14.95 10.80 -2.38
C ASP A 84 -14.41 9.47 -2.92
N GLU A 85 -13.30 9.46 -3.66
CA GLU A 85 -12.60 8.25 -4.10
C GLU A 85 -12.07 7.44 -2.89
N PHE A 86 -11.46 8.12 -1.92
CA PHE A 86 -10.96 7.46 -0.70
C PHE A 86 -12.08 6.84 0.13
N GLU A 87 -13.23 7.52 0.27
CA GLU A 87 -14.37 7.00 1.03
C GLU A 87 -15.08 5.83 0.34
N GLN A 88 -14.93 5.68 -0.99
CA GLN A 88 -15.42 4.53 -1.73
C GLN A 88 -14.57 3.27 -1.51
N VAL A 89 -13.34 3.40 -1.00
CA VAL A 89 -12.48 2.25 -0.71
C VAL A 89 -13.02 1.45 0.48
N VAL A 90 -13.51 0.24 0.21
CA VAL A 90 -13.99 -0.68 1.26
C VAL A 90 -12.90 -1.61 1.76
N LYS A 91 -11.86 -1.87 0.94
CA LYS A 91 -10.77 -2.78 1.27
C LYS A 91 -9.48 -2.35 0.59
N TRP A 92 -8.36 -2.52 1.30
CA TRP A 92 -7.02 -2.43 0.74
C TRP A 92 -6.44 -3.82 0.54
N GLN A 93 -5.82 -4.07 -0.61
CA GLN A 93 -5.20 -5.36 -0.92
C GLN A 93 -3.90 -5.21 -1.69
N PHE A 94 -2.96 -6.11 -1.42
CA PHE A 94 -1.74 -6.25 -2.20
C PHE A 94 -2.05 -6.92 -3.54
N VAL A 95 -1.42 -6.43 -4.60
CA VAL A 95 -1.46 -7.03 -5.93
C VAL A 95 -0.04 -7.45 -6.32
N ASP A 96 0.12 -8.74 -6.60
CA ASP A 96 1.36 -9.31 -7.14
C ASP A 96 1.35 -9.07 -8.65
N VAL A 97 2.24 -8.20 -9.13
CA VAL A 97 2.40 -7.81 -10.56
C VAL A 97 3.47 -8.62 -11.27
#